data_AF-A0A2D6XCL7-F1
#
_entry.id   AF-A0A2D6XCL7-F1
#
_cell.length_a   1.000
_cell.length_b   1.000
_cell.length_c   1.000
_cell.angle_alpha   90.00
_cell.angle_beta   90.00
_cell.angle_gamma   90.00
#
_symmetry.space_group_name_H-M   'P 1'
#
loop_
_entity.id
_entity.type
_entity.pdbx_description
1 polymer ?
#
loop_
_entity_poly.entity_id
_entity_poly.type
_entity_poly.pdbx_seq_one_letter_code
_entity_poly.pdbx_strand_id
1 'polypeptide(L)'
;MMQATEQNKWRTLICVVGRIEEEGVVLLIPAWNPSVEVEIGWDLIPGDIAQLMVPRYRCFARVNIGAERAEDLRFEDWEDWKA
;
A
#
# COMPACT_ATOMS: atom_id res chain seq x y z
N MET A 1 -19.60 -3.02 -22.54
CA MET A 1 -19.11 -2.21 -21.41
C MET A 1 -19.23 -3.08 -20.16
N MET A 2 -18.15 -3.76 -19.75
CA MET A 2 -18.11 -4.33 -18.40
C MET A 2 -17.97 -3.16 -17.45
N GLN A 3 -18.95 -2.98 -16.55
CA GLN A 3 -18.77 -2.12 -15.39
C GLN A 3 -17.61 -2.71 -14.59
N ALA A 4 -16.69 -1.86 -14.12
CA ALA A 4 -15.63 -2.23 -13.18
C ALA A 4 -16.27 -2.57 -11.83
N THR A 5 -16.93 -3.72 -11.78
CA THR A 5 -17.47 -4.38 -10.60
C THR A 5 -16.30 -4.67 -9.68
N GLU A 6 -16.31 -4.13 -8.46
CA GLU A 6 -15.47 -4.55 -7.33
C GLU A 6 -14.06 -4.97 -7.74
N GLN A 7 -13.14 -4.00 -7.92
CA GLN A 7 -11.75 -4.32 -8.18
C GLN A 7 -11.26 -5.28 -7.08
N ASN A 8 -11.10 -6.56 -7.40
CA ASN A 8 -10.68 -7.58 -6.46
C ASN A 8 -9.40 -7.09 -5.77
N LYS A 9 -9.50 -6.75 -4.49
CA LYS A 9 -8.35 -6.35 -3.69
C LYS A 9 -7.70 -7.60 -3.15
N TRP A 10 -6.44 -7.80 -3.52
CA TRP A 10 -5.65 -8.97 -3.17
C TRP A 10 -4.72 -8.63 -2.02
N ARG A 11 -4.62 -9.54 -1.04
CA ARG A 11 -3.61 -9.43 0.01
C ARG A 11 -2.22 -9.48 -0.61
N THR A 12 -1.49 -8.38 -0.55
CA THR A 12 -0.17 -8.22 -1.16
C THR A 12 0.84 -7.76 -0.13
N LEU A 13 2.10 -8.15 -0.34
CA LEU A 13 3.23 -7.59 0.38
C LEU A 13 3.41 -6.12 0.02
N ILE A 14 3.63 -5.30 1.03
CA ILE A 14 4.01 -3.90 0.95
C ILE A 14 5.38 -3.73 1.60
N CYS A 15 6.29 -3.08 0.88
CA CYS A 15 7.64 -2.80 1.34
C CYS A 15 7.81 -1.29 1.53
N VAL A 16 8.07 -0.84 2.76
CA VAL A 16 8.39 0.56 3.03
C VAL A 16 9.81 0.85 2.57
N VAL A 17 9.97 1.85 1.71
CA VAL A 17 11.29 2.28 1.19
C VAL A 17 11.70 3.66 1.69
N GLY A 18 10.75 4.51 2.07
CA GLY A 18 11.00 5.85 2.58
C GLY A 18 9.87 6.36 3.46
N ARG A 19 10.11 7.48 4.14
CA ARG A 19 9.09 8.24 4.88
C ARG A 19 9.10 9.68 4.38
N ILE A 20 7.93 10.28 4.32
CA ILE A 20 7.72 11.70 4.11
C ILE A 20 7.24 12.22 5.46
N GLU A 21 8.13 12.83 6.24
CA GLU A 21 8.03 13.02 7.70
C GLU A 21 6.60 13.22 8.21
N GLU A 22 5.97 14.33 7.81
CA GLU A 22 4.63 14.71 8.25
C GLU A 22 3.52 14.33 7.25
N GLU A 23 3.88 13.97 6.02
CA GLU A 23 2.91 13.82 4.92
C GLU A 23 2.53 12.35 4.69
N GLY A 24 3.47 11.41 4.78
CA GLY A 24 3.19 10.03 4.39
C GLY A 24 4.39 9.09 4.33
N VAL A 25 4.25 8.04 3.53
CA VAL A 25 5.24 6.97 3.37
C VAL A 25 5.42 6.62 1.90
N VAL A 26 6.65 6.23 1.55
CA VAL A 26 7.00 5.76 0.21
C VAL A 26 7.08 4.23 0.25
N LEU A 27 6.32 3.59 -0.64
CA LEU A 27 6.11 2.15 -0.67
C LEU A 27 6.49 1.54 -2.03
N LEU A 28 6.88 0.27 -2.00
CA LEU A 28 6.87 -0.61 -3.18
C LEU A 28 5.82 -1.70 -2.98
N ILE A 29 5.10 -2.01 -4.06
CA ILE A 29 4.06 -3.05 -4.10
C ILE A 29 4.43 -4.04 -5.22
N PRO A 30 5.24 -5.08 -4.92
CA PRO A 30 5.79 -5.94 -5.96
C PRO A 30 4.76 -6.66 -6.82
N ALA A 31 3.59 -6.97 -6.26
CA ALA A 31 2.51 -7.63 -7.00
C ALA A 31 1.78 -6.70 -7.99
N TRP A 32 1.92 -5.38 -7.83
CA TRP A 32 1.35 -4.38 -8.74
C TRP A 32 2.40 -3.90 -9.74
N ASN A 33 3.47 -3.27 -9.23
CA ASN A 33 4.61 -2.84 -10.02
C ASN A 33 5.86 -2.72 -9.12
N PRO A 34 6.89 -3.56 -9.30
CA PRO A 34 8.05 -3.57 -8.43
C PRO A 34 9.01 -2.38 -8.66
N SER A 35 8.82 -1.61 -9.73
CA SER A 35 9.72 -0.53 -10.15
C SER A 35 9.16 0.87 -9.88
N VAL A 36 7.94 0.95 -9.32
CA VAL A 36 7.25 2.22 -9.09
C VAL A 36 7.10 2.43 -7.59
N GLU A 37 7.64 3.53 -7.10
CA GLU A 37 7.41 4.04 -5.76
C GLU A 37 6.04 4.68 -5.66
N VAL A 38 5.30 4.33 -4.61
CA VAL A 38 3.96 4.85 -4.34
C VAL A 38 4.00 5.63 -3.04
N GLU A 39 3.63 6.90 -3.12
CA GLU A 39 3.46 7.78 -1.96
C GLU A 39 2.02 7.66 -1.44
N ILE A 40 1.87 7.40 -0.15
CA ILE A 40 0.55 7.40 0.51
C ILE A 40 0.58 8.27 1.75
N GLY A 41 -0.51 9.00 1.99
CA GLY A 41 -0.67 9.83 3.17
C GLY A 41 -0.84 9.01 4.45
N TRP A 42 -0.35 9.53 5.57
CA TRP A 42 -0.51 8.88 6.88
C TRP A 42 -1.98 8.69 7.29
N ASP A 43 -2.88 9.55 6.80
CA ASP A 43 -4.31 9.51 7.04
C ASP A 43 -5.02 8.28 6.42
N LEU A 44 -4.38 7.63 5.45
CA LEU A 44 -4.89 6.43 4.78
C LEU A 44 -4.44 5.12 5.45
N ILE A 45 -3.65 5.21 6.51
CA ILE A 45 -3.03 4.05 7.18
C ILE A 45 -3.53 3.95 8.62
N PRO A 46 -3.94 2.76 9.09
CA PRO A 46 -4.24 2.53 10.49
C PRO A 46 -3.07 2.96 11.40
N GLY A 47 -3.36 3.67 12.48
CA GLY A 47 -2.33 4.32 13.31
C GLY A 47 -1.35 3.34 13.97
N ASP A 48 -1.80 2.14 14.29
CA ASP A 48 -0.97 1.04 14.81
C ASP A 48 0.05 0.53 13.77
N ILE A 49 -0.36 0.41 12.50
CA ILE A 49 0.53 0.06 11.39
C ILE A 49 1.46 1.24 11.04
N ALA A 50 0.93 2.46 10.96
CA ALA A 50 1.68 3.66 10.58
C ALA A 50 2.89 3.91 11.52
N GLN A 51 2.75 3.64 12.81
CA GLN A 51 3.83 3.76 13.80
C GLN A 51 5.01 2.81 13.53
N LEU A 52 4.77 1.69 12.84
CA LEU A 52 5.78 0.69 12.52
C LEU A 52 6.49 0.94 11.18
N MET A 53 5.95 1.81 10.33
CA MET A 53 6.40 2.04 8.95
C MET A 53 7.70 2.85 8.86
N VAL A 54 8.81 2.20 9.14
CA VAL A 54 10.17 2.71 8.88
C VAL A 54 10.75 2.08 7.62
N PRO A 55 11.77 2.67 6.96
CA PRO A 55 12.42 2.05 5.81
C PRO A 55 12.81 0.59 6.09
N ARG A 56 12.54 -0.30 5.13
CA ARG A 56 12.69 -1.77 5.21
C ARG A 56 11.62 -2.50 6.02
N TYR A 57 10.66 -1.80 6.65
CA TYR A 57 9.48 -2.44 7.22
C TYR A 57 8.65 -3.10 6.12
N ARG A 58 8.02 -4.22 6.47
CA ARG A 58 7.14 -4.99 5.59
C ARG A 58 5.83 -5.22 6.29
N CYS A 59 4.76 -5.12 5.55
CA CYS A 59 3.41 -5.42 6.01
C CYS A 59 2.62 -6.03 4.85
N PHE A 60 1.40 -6.44 5.14
CA PHE A 60 0.42 -6.76 4.10
C PHE A 60 -0.71 -5.75 4.12
N ALA A 61 -1.32 -5.56 2.96
CA ALA A 61 -2.64 -4.96 2.85
C ALA A 61 -3.35 -5.57 1.63
N ARG A 62 -4.66 -5.40 1.57
CA ARG A 62 -5.43 -5.71 0.37
C ARG A 62 -5.38 -4.53 -0.59
N VAL A 63 -4.91 -4.79 -1.81
CA VAL A 63 -4.71 -3.78 -2.85
C VAL A 63 -5.36 -4.21 -4.15
N ASN A 64 -6.00 -3.27 -4.83
CA ASN A 64 -6.56 -3.41 -6.18
C ASN A 64 -5.43 -3.45 -7.24
N ILE A 65 -4.64 -4.53 -7.28
CA ILE A 65 -3.47 -4.69 -8.18
C ILE A 65 -3.76 -4.56 -9.68
N GLY A 66 -5.03 -4.46 -10.10
CA GLY A 66 -5.42 -4.17 -11.49
C GLY A 66 -5.42 -2.67 -11.83
N ALA A 67 -5.07 -1.78 -10.90
CA ALA A 67 -4.99 -0.34 -11.16
C ALA A 67 -3.93 -0.02 -12.23
N GLU A 68 -4.24 0.89 -13.16
CA GLU A 68 -3.28 1.30 -14.19
C GLU A 68 -2.30 2.37 -13.70
N ARG A 69 -2.71 3.17 -12.71
CA ARG A 69 -1.94 4.29 -12.15
C ARG A 69 -1.84 4.19 -10.63
N ALA A 70 -0.78 4.75 -10.07
CA ALA A 70 -0.57 4.77 -8.62
C ALA A 70 -1.71 5.48 -7.87
N GLU A 71 -2.24 6.57 -8.42
CA GLU A 71 -3.35 7.34 -7.84
C GLU A 71 -4.68 6.57 -7.75
N ASP A 72 -4.81 5.50 -8.55
CA ASP A 72 -5.98 4.62 -8.54
C ASP A 72 -5.85 3.49 -7.51
N LEU A 73 -4.69 3.33 -6.87
CA LEU A 73 -4.51 2.31 -5.84
C LEU A 73 -5.38 2.60 -4.61
N ARG A 74 -5.95 1.54 -4.06
CA ARG A 74 -6.83 1.53 -2.90
C ARG A 74 -6.37 0.44 -1.95
N PHE A 75 -6.16 0.81 -0.71
CA PHE A 75 -5.63 -0.04 0.35
C PHE A 75 -6.71 -0.29 1.39
N GLU A 76 -6.79 -1.52 1.91
CA GLU A 76 -7.63 -1.90 3.05
C GLU A 76 -6.99 -3.08 3.79
N ASP A 77 -7.55 -3.45 4.94
CA ASP A 77 -7.14 -4.65 5.70
C ASP A 77 -5.62 -4.75 5.90
N TRP A 78 -5.02 -3.71 6.49
CA TRP A 78 -3.59 -3.68 6.78
C TRP A 78 -3.24 -4.68 7.89
N GLU A 79 -2.14 -5.41 7.72
CA GLU A 79 -1.65 -6.43 8.64
C GLU A 79 -0.15 -6.27 8.86
N ASP A 80 0.31 -6.26 10.12
CA ASP A 80 1.74 -6.39 10.42
C ASP A 80 2.24 -7.74 9.90
N TRP A 81 3.40 -7.76 9.25
CA TRP A 81 4.03 -9.00 8.78
C TRP A 81 4.37 -9.95 9.93
N LYS A 82 4.56 -9.43 11.15
CA LYS A 82 4.93 -10.23 12.33
C LYS A 82 3.75 -10.76 13.13
N ALA A 83 2.53 -10.33 12.85
CA ALA A 83 1.30 -10.79 13.50
C ALA A 83 0.78 -12.08 12.84
#